data_AF-A0A7S2N835-F1
#
_entry.id   AF-A0A7S2N835-F1
#
_cell.length_a   1.000
_cell.length_b   1.000
_cell.length_c   1.000
_cell.angle_alpha   90.00
_cell.angle_beta   90.00
_cell.angle_gamma   90.00
#
_symmetry.space_group_name_H-M   'P 1'
#
loop_
_entity.id
_entity.type
_entity.pdbx_description
1 polymer ?
#
loop_
_entity_poly.entity_id
_entity_poly.type
_entity_poly.pdbx_seq_one_letter_code
_entity_poly.pdbx_strand_id
1 'polypeptide(L)'
;MGSTLAGRQVLPQVSMQGAKAPFPLPDLRVVLNLQTPGWEAGDFEGTLVMRDDGKNDVRKFIKDSVASRSTFDLPFFGPQVGPGSDPKWVALRDELVAGTLAPLRVGGAALTGPGLADLIIKGFDAAQRKEEVHTRSIIRTAVFDGFLAPLVEKLASEYKAGTPVPAAGGEYRPGFQDTHRHATEAAFREATSQITAPELVEEAWQDLQAQMDERWGLAKQAMHNIGLEVVRTKKEHMQTGYSLGFASLPIYKSREIVYYKNGQEVPSGWH
;
A
#
# COMPACT_ATOMS: atom_id res chain seq x y z
N MET A 1 32.92 -4.55 -31.63
CA MET A 1 32.36 -3.79 -30.49
C MET A 1 30.85 -4.02 -30.42
N GLY A 2 30.41 -5.23 -30.04
CA GLY A 2 29.00 -5.64 -30.19
C GLY A 2 28.33 -6.14 -28.90
N SER A 3 28.96 -6.00 -27.73
CA SER A 3 28.50 -6.64 -26.49
C SER A 3 27.74 -5.72 -25.53
N THR A 4 27.71 -4.39 -25.74
CA THR A 4 27.07 -3.44 -24.82
C THR A 4 25.63 -3.07 -25.15
N LEU A 5 25.11 -3.48 -26.31
CA LEU A 5 23.70 -3.27 -26.69
C LEU A 5 22.76 -4.35 -26.14
N ALA A 6 23.27 -5.57 -25.90
CA ALA A 6 22.47 -6.71 -25.45
C ALA A 6 21.92 -6.57 -24.01
N GLY A 7 22.56 -5.75 -23.16
CA GLY A 7 22.09 -5.51 -21.79
C GLY A 7 21.03 -4.41 -21.64
N ARG A 8 20.69 -3.68 -22.71
CA ARG A 8 19.80 -2.49 -22.66
C ARG A 8 18.33 -2.80 -22.95
N GLN A 9 17.99 -4.06 -23.23
CA GLN A 9 16.64 -4.52 -23.57
C GLN A 9 15.90 -5.21 -22.41
N VAL A 10 16.35 -5.04 -21.15
CA VAL A 10 15.66 -5.69 -20.01
C VAL A 10 14.31 -5.01 -19.69
N LEU A 11 14.08 -3.81 -20.21
CA LEU A 11 12.77 -3.17 -20.22
C LEU A 11 12.44 -2.81 -21.67
N PRO A 12 11.72 -3.66 -22.43
CA PRO A 12 11.05 -3.14 -23.61
C PRO A 12 10.17 -1.98 -23.12
N GLN A 13 10.37 -0.78 -23.69
CA GLN A 13 9.31 0.20 -23.71
C GLN A 13 8.17 -0.46 -24.46
N VAL A 14 7.27 -1.07 -23.71
CA VAL A 14 6.00 -1.49 -24.24
C VAL A 14 5.27 -0.19 -24.57
N SER A 15 5.51 0.32 -25.78
CA SER A 15 4.59 1.19 -26.47
C SER A 15 3.33 0.39 -26.77
N MET A 16 2.60 -0.01 -25.72
CA MET A 16 1.18 -0.31 -25.87
C MET A 16 0.55 1.03 -26.22
N GLN A 17 0.10 1.13 -27.46
CA GLN A 17 -0.62 2.27 -28.01
C GLN A 17 -1.65 2.75 -26.96
N GLY A 18 -1.36 3.87 -26.29
CA GLY A 18 -2.26 4.52 -25.32
C GLY A 18 -2.09 4.16 -23.83
N ALA A 19 -1.24 3.20 -23.44
CA ALA A 19 -1.02 2.89 -22.02
C ALA A 19 0.15 3.71 -21.45
N LYS A 20 -0.03 4.30 -20.26
CA LYS A 20 1.07 4.96 -19.52
C LYS A 20 2.18 3.93 -19.25
N ALA A 21 3.43 4.34 -19.48
CA ALA A 21 4.60 3.51 -19.18
C ALA A 21 4.56 3.05 -17.70
N PRO A 22 4.86 1.77 -17.41
CA PRO A 22 4.70 1.20 -16.06
C PRO A 22 5.74 1.69 -15.06
N PHE A 23 6.83 2.28 -15.56
CA PHE A 23 7.84 2.99 -14.78
C PHE A 23 7.83 4.45 -15.19
N PRO A 24 8.01 5.41 -14.26
CA PRO A 24 8.33 6.77 -14.64
C PRO A 24 9.62 6.73 -15.47
N LEU A 25 9.66 7.53 -16.53
CA LEU A 25 10.89 7.68 -17.28
C LEU A 25 11.95 8.23 -16.30
N PRO A 26 13.15 7.62 -16.22
CA PRO A 26 14.19 8.07 -15.32
C PRO A 26 14.63 9.50 -15.63
N ASP A 27 15.13 10.19 -14.62
CA ASP A 27 15.88 11.43 -14.80
C ASP A 27 17.36 11.09 -15.00
N LEU A 28 17.96 11.61 -16.06
CA LEU A 28 19.38 11.41 -16.36
C LEU A 28 20.16 12.60 -15.85
N ARG A 29 21.11 12.34 -14.95
CA ARG A 29 22.04 13.33 -14.42
C ARG A 29 23.43 13.04 -14.96
N VAL A 30 23.97 13.97 -15.74
CA VAL A 30 25.26 13.81 -16.40
C VAL A 30 26.26 14.74 -15.74
N VAL A 31 27.27 14.17 -15.09
CA VAL A 31 28.40 14.93 -14.57
C VAL A 31 29.44 15.04 -15.68
N LEU A 32 29.68 16.27 -16.14
CA LEU A 32 30.61 16.59 -17.19
C LEU A 32 31.92 17.08 -16.58
N ASN A 33 33.03 16.51 -17.03
CA ASN A 33 34.34 17.06 -16.76
C ASN A 33 34.60 18.20 -17.77
N LEU A 34 34.23 19.43 -17.40
CA LEU A 34 34.37 20.63 -18.24
C LEU A 34 35.82 21.16 -18.33
N GLN A 35 36.81 20.28 -18.42
CA GLN A 35 38.15 20.71 -18.89
C GLN A 35 38.17 21.02 -20.38
N THR A 36 37.07 20.74 -21.10
CA THR A 36 36.85 21.17 -22.48
C THR A 36 36.41 22.64 -22.48
N PRO A 37 37.22 23.59 -22.99
CA PRO A 37 36.83 24.99 -23.04
C PRO A 37 35.56 25.19 -23.88
N GLY A 38 34.60 25.95 -23.36
CA GLY A 38 33.41 26.36 -24.11
C GLY A 38 32.24 25.37 -24.13
N TRP A 39 32.20 24.41 -23.20
CA TRP A 39 31.00 23.61 -22.95
C TRP A 39 30.17 24.21 -21.82
N GLU A 40 28.93 24.62 -22.12
CA GLU A 40 27.91 25.06 -21.19
C GLU A 40 26.83 23.97 -20.98
N ALA A 41 25.99 24.13 -19.96
CA ALA A 41 24.93 23.17 -19.62
C ALA A 41 23.99 22.84 -20.81
N GLY A 42 23.79 23.78 -21.75
CA GLY A 42 23.00 23.62 -22.96
C GLY A 42 23.67 22.81 -24.09
N ASP A 43 24.99 22.64 -24.04
CA ASP A 43 25.73 21.97 -25.11
C ASP A 43 25.51 20.47 -25.13
N PHE A 44 25.14 19.86 -24.00
CA PHE A 44 24.72 18.47 -23.96
C PHE A 44 23.46 18.24 -24.81
N GLU A 45 22.44 19.08 -24.69
CA GLU A 45 21.25 19.02 -25.55
C GLU A 45 21.61 19.28 -27.02
N GLY A 46 22.54 20.21 -27.27
CA GLY A 46 23.13 20.41 -28.61
C GLY A 46 23.74 19.13 -29.18
N THR A 47 24.53 18.39 -28.39
CA THR A 47 25.14 17.12 -28.82
C THR A 47 24.12 16.01 -29.07
N LEU A 48 22.94 16.07 -28.42
CA LEU A 48 21.83 15.15 -28.67
C LEU A 48 21.05 15.49 -29.95
N VAL A 49 21.18 16.71 -30.49
CA VAL A 49 20.54 17.15 -31.75
C VAL A 49 21.47 16.98 -32.96
N MET A 50 22.79 16.96 -32.76
CA MET A 50 23.74 16.75 -33.85
C MET A 50 23.51 15.42 -34.58
N ARG A 51 23.59 15.46 -35.92
CA ARG A 51 23.50 14.28 -36.78
C ARG A 51 24.89 13.65 -36.89
N ASP A 52 25.06 12.48 -36.32
CA ASP A 52 26.23 11.62 -36.48
C ASP A 52 25.69 10.19 -36.56
N ASP A 53 25.73 9.62 -37.77
CA ASP A 53 25.00 8.40 -38.13
C ASP A 53 25.38 7.20 -37.26
N GLY A 54 26.58 7.20 -36.66
CA GLY A 54 27.01 6.16 -35.72
C GLY A 54 26.48 6.32 -34.29
N LYS A 55 25.87 7.46 -33.94
CA LYS A 55 25.41 7.79 -32.57
C LYS A 55 23.93 8.15 -32.49
N ASN A 56 23.23 8.22 -33.62
CA ASN A 56 21.81 8.59 -33.67
C ASN A 56 20.93 7.64 -32.84
N ASP A 57 21.24 6.34 -32.81
CA ASP A 57 20.49 5.36 -32.02
C ASP A 57 20.61 5.60 -30.51
N VAL A 58 21.81 5.94 -30.04
CA VAL A 58 22.05 6.24 -28.62
C VAL A 58 21.37 7.55 -28.22
N ARG A 59 21.42 8.58 -29.06
CA ARG A 59 20.74 9.85 -28.81
C ARG A 59 19.23 9.68 -28.79
N LYS A 60 18.68 8.95 -29.76
CA LYS A 60 17.26 8.63 -29.84
C LYS A 60 16.83 7.88 -28.57
N PHE A 61 17.59 6.87 -28.15
CA PHE A 61 17.33 6.16 -26.90
C PHE A 61 17.29 7.10 -25.69
N ILE A 62 18.27 7.99 -25.53
CA ILE A 62 18.31 8.94 -24.41
C ILE A 62 17.09 9.90 -24.44
N LYS A 63 16.66 10.33 -25.63
CA LYS A 63 15.48 11.20 -25.77
C LYS A 63 14.18 10.47 -25.46
N ASP A 64 14.06 9.23 -25.92
CA ASP A 64 12.84 8.44 -25.80
C ASP A 64 12.70 7.80 -24.40
N SER A 65 13.82 7.58 -23.70
CA SER A 65 13.86 6.79 -22.46
C SER A 65 14.08 7.60 -21.17
N VAL A 66 14.18 8.93 -21.25
CA VAL A 66 14.51 9.78 -20.09
C VAL A 66 13.54 10.97 -20.03
N ALA A 67 12.93 11.21 -18.86
CA ALA A 67 11.99 12.30 -18.64
C ALA A 67 12.68 13.67 -18.66
N SER A 68 13.69 13.81 -17.81
CA SER A 68 14.46 15.04 -17.69
C SER A 68 15.96 14.76 -17.70
N ARG A 69 16.72 15.73 -18.19
CA ARG A 69 18.17 15.65 -18.30
C ARG A 69 18.77 16.87 -17.62
N SER A 70 19.70 16.63 -16.70
CA SER A 70 20.44 17.69 -16.03
C SER A 70 21.92 17.45 -16.17
N THR A 71 22.67 18.53 -16.37
CA THR A 71 24.12 18.53 -16.51
C THR A 71 24.73 19.20 -15.29
N PHE A 72 25.83 18.63 -14.83
CA PHE A 72 26.57 19.11 -13.67
C PHE A 72 28.04 19.23 -13.99
N ASP A 73 28.64 20.31 -13.54
CA ASP A 73 30.06 20.54 -13.72
C ASP A 73 30.83 19.80 -12.64
N LEU A 74 31.85 19.05 -13.03
CA LEU A 74 32.77 18.43 -12.08
C LEU A 74 33.64 19.55 -11.44
N PRO A 75 33.54 19.80 -10.12
CA PRO A 75 34.34 20.82 -9.46
C PRO A 75 35.83 20.46 -9.56
N PHE A 76 36.66 21.44 -9.91
CA PHE A 76 38.10 21.24 -10.08
C PHE A 76 38.83 21.13 -8.74
N PHE A 77 39.75 20.16 -8.63
CA PHE A 77 40.65 20.02 -7.49
C PHE A 77 41.80 21.03 -7.57
N GLY A 78 41.75 22.09 -6.78
CA GLY A 78 42.98 22.74 -6.33
C GLY A 78 43.70 21.81 -5.35
N PRO A 79 45.05 21.73 -5.36
CA PRO A 79 45.82 20.83 -4.48
C PRO A 79 45.63 21.08 -2.96
N GLN A 80 44.84 22.09 -2.56
CA GLN A 80 44.64 22.49 -1.17
C GLN A 80 43.22 22.26 -0.64
N VAL A 81 42.28 21.78 -1.46
CA VAL A 81 40.88 21.57 -1.02
C VAL A 81 40.56 20.08 -1.09
N GLY A 82 40.47 19.44 0.07
CA GLY A 82 40.10 18.03 0.16
C GLY A 82 38.62 17.80 -0.24
N PRO A 83 38.29 16.60 -0.78
CA PRO A 83 36.92 16.25 -1.11
C PRO A 83 36.04 16.34 0.14
N GLY A 84 35.08 17.26 0.15
CA GLY A 84 34.12 17.47 1.26
C GLY A 84 34.12 18.87 1.88
N SER A 85 35.07 19.73 1.53
CA SER A 85 35.13 21.13 2.03
C SER A 85 34.82 22.18 0.96
N ASP A 86 34.84 21.81 -0.32
CA ASP A 86 34.45 22.70 -1.42
C ASP A 86 32.92 22.85 -1.45
N PRO A 87 32.37 24.08 -1.32
CA PRO A 87 30.94 24.34 -1.44
C PRO A 87 30.33 23.83 -2.75
N LYS A 88 31.07 23.81 -3.86
CA LYS A 88 30.61 23.29 -5.15
C LYS A 88 30.49 21.77 -5.13
N TRP A 89 31.38 21.08 -4.42
CA TRP A 89 31.30 19.63 -4.25
C TRP A 89 30.13 19.23 -3.34
N VAL A 90 29.92 20.00 -2.26
CA VAL A 90 28.77 19.82 -1.38
C VAL A 90 27.47 20.05 -2.16
N ALA A 91 27.38 21.13 -2.94
CA ALA A 91 26.21 21.40 -3.79
C ALA A 91 25.96 20.29 -4.82
N LEU A 92 27.00 19.82 -5.52
CA LEU A 92 26.86 18.70 -6.47
C LEU A 92 26.39 17.42 -5.78
N ARG A 93 27.00 17.07 -4.65
CA ARG A 93 26.61 15.90 -3.86
C ARG A 93 25.16 16.02 -3.40
N ASP A 94 24.79 17.14 -2.81
CA ASP A 94 23.46 17.35 -2.24
C ASP A 94 22.40 17.30 -3.35
N GLU A 95 22.69 17.88 -4.51
CA GLU A 95 21.81 17.79 -5.67
C GLU A 95 21.69 16.34 -6.15
N LEU A 96 22.81 15.62 -6.38
CA LEU A 96 22.81 14.22 -6.79
C LEU A 96 22.04 13.34 -5.80
N VAL A 97 22.24 13.54 -4.49
CA VAL A 97 21.54 12.84 -3.43
C VAL A 97 20.06 13.18 -3.42
N ALA A 98 19.68 14.45 -3.57
CA ALA A 98 18.27 14.87 -3.57
C ALA A 98 17.42 14.11 -4.59
N GLY A 99 17.96 13.80 -5.77
CA GLY A 99 17.28 12.98 -6.78
C GLY A 99 17.19 11.49 -6.44
N THR A 100 18.01 11.01 -5.51
CA THR A 100 18.00 9.62 -5.02
C THR A 100 17.17 9.43 -3.74
N LEU A 101 16.70 10.52 -3.12
CA LEU A 101 15.90 10.45 -1.89
C LEU A 101 14.46 9.95 -2.14
N ALA A 102 13.94 10.11 -3.36
CA ALA A 102 12.63 9.60 -3.70
C ALA A 102 12.71 8.09 -4.00
N PRO A 103 11.93 7.24 -3.31
CA PRO A 103 11.92 5.81 -3.59
C PRO A 103 11.45 5.57 -5.03
N LEU A 104 12.12 4.64 -5.72
CA LEU A 104 11.73 4.23 -7.07
C LEU A 104 10.25 3.81 -7.07
N ARG A 105 9.45 4.30 -8.01
CA ARG A 105 8.04 3.94 -8.10
C ARG A 105 7.77 2.98 -9.25
N VAL A 106 6.98 1.95 -9.00
CA VAL A 106 6.52 0.98 -10.02
C VAL A 106 5.00 0.97 -9.99
N GLY A 107 4.37 1.29 -11.12
CA GLY A 107 2.90 1.38 -11.20
C GLY A 107 2.29 2.36 -10.18
N GLY A 108 3.02 3.39 -9.76
CA GLY A 108 2.60 4.38 -8.75
C GLY A 108 2.98 4.06 -7.30
N ALA A 109 3.25 2.78 -6.98
CA ALA A 109 3.67 2.34 -5.65
C ALA A 109 5.16 2.57 -5.42
N ALA A 110 5.54 3.03 -4.23
CA ALA A 110 6.94 3.15 -3.84
C ALA A 110 7.54 1.75 -3.63
N LEU A 111 8.63 1.45 -4.33
CA LEU A 111 9.31 0.17 -4.26
C LEU A 111 10.07 0.08 -2.94
N THR A 112 9.79 -0.97 -2.19
CA THR A 112 10.50 -1.28 -0.94
C THR A 112 11.88 -1.87 -1.24
N GLY A 113 12.78 -1.89 -0.26
CA GLY A 113 14.08 -2.57 -0.38
C GLY A 113 13.96 -4.04 -0.82
N PRO A 114 13.09 -4.85 -0.17
CA PRO A 114 12.80 -6.21 -0.62
C PRO A 114 12.23 -6.28 -2.04
N GLY A 115 11.31 -5.38 -2.40
CA GLY A 115 10.74 -5.33 -3.75
C GLY A 115 11.77 -5.00 -4.83
N LEU A 116 12.74 -4.13 -4.52
CA LEU A 116 13.87 -3.85 -5.40
C LEU A 116 14.79 -5.05 -5.55
N ALA A 117 15.11 -5.74 -4.45
CA ALA A 117 15.93 -6.94 -4.48
C ALA A 117 15.28 -8.02 -5.35
N ASP A 118 13.98 -8.26 -5.19
CA ASP A 118 13.26 -9.25 -5.98
C ASP A 118 13.18 -8.87 -7.47
N LEU A 119 13.02 -7.58 -7.77
CA LEU A 119 13.07 -7.07 -9.15
C LEU A 119 14.44 -7.30 -9.79
N ILE A 120 15.53 -7.07 -9.05
CA ILE A 120 16.90 -7.34 -9.51
C ILE A 120 17.11 -8.83 -9.75
N ILE A 121 16.68 -9.69 -8.81
CA ILE A 121 16.79 -11.14 -8.93
C ILE A 121 16.04 -11.65 -10.16
N LYS A 122 14.77 -11.26 -10.31
CA LYS A 122 13.94 -11.64 -11.47
C LYS A 122 14.51 -11.13 -12.79
N GLY A 123 15.03 -9.90 -12.80
CA GLY A 123 15.71 -9.33 -13.96
C GLY A 123 16.96 -10.13 -14.33
N PHE A 124 17.74 -10.55 -13.34
CA PHE A 124 18.93 -11.36 -13.53
C PHE A 124 18.58 -12.78 -14.02
N ASP A 125 17.57 -13.42 -13.44
CA ASP A 125 17.12 -14.76 -13.83
C ASP A 125 16.62 -14.79 -15.28
N ALA A 126 15.83 -13.81 -15.69
CA ALA A 126 15.37 -13.70 -17.07
C ALA A 126 16.54 -13.47 -18.04
N ALA A 127 17.49 -12.58 -17.68
CA ALA A 127 18.68 -12.33 -18.47
C ALA A 127 19.53 -13.61 -18.63
N GLN A 128 19.69 -14.40 -17.56
CA GLN A 128 20.39 -15.69 -17.63
C GLN A 128 19.70 -16.68 -18.56
N ARG A 129 18.35 -16.69 -18.58
CA ARG A 129 17.56 -17.57 -19.44
C ARG A 129 17.42 -17.06 -20.88
N LYS A 130 17.96 -15.86 -21.19
CA LYS A 130 17.69 -15.12 -22.43
C LYS A 130 16.19 -14.93 -22.69
N GLU A 131 15.41 -14.96 -21.62
CA GLU A 131 13.98 -14.69 -21.65
C GLU A 131 13.78 -13.18 -21.47
N GLU A 132 12.76 -12.63 -22.13
CA GLU A 132 12.37 -11.24 -21.88
C GLU A 132 11.77 -11.15 -20.48
N VAL A 133 12.20 -10.14 -19.70
CA VAL A 133 11.53 -9.85 -18.44
C VAL A 133 10.14 -9.29 -18.77
N HIS A 134 9.11 -10.11 -18.60
CA HIS A 134 7.74 -9.66 -18.81
C HIS A 134 7.38 -8.59 -17.80
N THR A 135 7.13 -7.37 -18.28
CA THR A 135 6.79 -6.21 -17.46
C THR A 135 5.57 -6.45 -16.57
N ARG A 136 4.63 -7.30 -17.02
CA ARG A 136 3.47 -7.74 -16.25
C ARG A 136 3.83 -8.50 -14.97
N SER A 137 4.90 -9.30 -15.01
CA SER A 137 5.43 -10.04 -13.86
C SER A 137 6.05 -9.08 -12.84
N ILE A 138 6.83 -8.09 -13.32
CA ILE A 138 7.42 -7.08 -12.43
C ILE A 138 6.36 -6.21 -11.77
N ILE A 139 5.36 -5.73 -12.54
CA ILE A 139 4.28 -4.89 -11.98
C ILE A 139 3.53 -5.68 -10.92
N ARG A 140 3.16 -6.93 -11.18
CA ARG A 140 2.49 -7.77 -10.16
C ARG A 140 3.36 -7.91 -8.92
N THR A 141 4.64 -8.22 -9.06
CA THR A 141 5.51 -8.37 -7.90
C THR A 141 5.70 -7.08 -7.11
N ALA A 142 5.99 -5.97 -7.78
CA ALA A 142 6.23 -4.71 -7.09
C ALA A 142 4.94 -4.11 -6.49
N VAL A 143 3.84 -4.17 -7.25
CA VAL A 143 2.56 -3.54 -6.87
C VAL A 143 1.73 -4.48 -6.01
N PHE A 144 1.53 -5.73 -6.43
CA PHE A 144 0.73 -6.68 -5.65
C PHE A 144 1.51 -7.19 -4.44
N ASP A 145 2.58 -7.96 -4.66
CA ASP A 145 3.31 -8.63 -3.57
C ASP A 145 4.02 -7.59 -2.66
N GLY A 146 4.56 -6.52 -3.24
CA GLY A 146 5.34 -5.51 -2.53
C GLY A 146 4.52 -4.43 -1.82
N PHE A 147 3.26 -4.21 -2.22
CA PHE A 147 2.45 -3.11 -1.68
C PHE A 147 1.01 -3.53 -1.34
N LEU A 148 0.25 -4.06 -2.30
CA LEU A 148 -1.17 -4.35 -2.09
C LEU A 148 -1.39 -5.47 -1.07
N ALA A 149 -0.68 -6.60 -1.18
CA ALA A 149 -0.84 -7.71 -0.23
C ALA A 149 -0.51 -7.30 1.22
N PRO A 150 0.64 -6.63 1.50
CA PRO A 150 0.90 -6.08 2.83
C PRO A 150 -0.15 -5.07 3.31
N LEU A 151 -0.69 -4.24 2.40
CA LEU A 151 -1.77 -3.29 2.73
C LEU A 151 -3.05 -4.03 3.13
N VAL A 152 -3.44 -5.07 2.39
CA VAL A 152 -4.61 -5.91 2.69
C VAL A 152 -4.44 -6.57 4.06
N GLU A 153 -3.30 -7.20 4.32
CA GLU A 153 -3.02 -7.84 5.62
C GLU A 153 -3.10 -6.84 6.78
N LYS A 154 -2.51 -5.66 6.61
CA LYS A 154 -2.57 -4.58 7.61
C LYS A 154 -4.01 -4.16 7.89
N LEU A 155 -4.76 -3.82 6.85
CA LEU A 155 -6.15 -3.34 6.98
C LEU A 155 -7.09 -4.42 7.52
N ALA A 156 -6.92 -5.67 7.10
CA ALA A 156 -7.66 -6.80 7.64
C ALA A 156 -7.35 -7.04 9.12
N SER A 157 -6.08 -6.90 9.53
CA SER A 157 -5.67 -6.99 10.93
C SER A 157 -6.27 -5.86 11.79
N GLU A 158 -6.24 -4.63 11.30
CA GLU A 158 -6.88 -3.47 11.97
C GLU A 158 -8.39 -3.67 12.09
N TYR A 159 -9.05 -4.14 11.03
CA TYR A 159 -10.47 -4.48 11.05
C TYR A 159 -10.78 -5.59 12.06
N LYS A 160 -9.93 -6.64 12.12
CA LYS A 160 -10.05 -7.74 13.08
C LYS A 160 -9.92 -7.27 14.53
N ALA A 161 -9.05 -6.29 14.78
CA ALA A 161 -8.87 -5.67 16.08
C ALA A 161 -10.06 -4.79 16.48
N GLY A 162 -10.59 -4.00 15.55
CA GLY A 162 -11.82 -3.20 15.75
C GLY A 162 -13.09 -4.05 15.87
N THR A 163 -13.07 -5.25 15.29
CA THR A 163 -14.20 -6.21 15.30
C THR A 163 -13.85 -7.47 16.09
N PRO A 164 -13.73 -7.38 17.43
CA PRO A 164 -13.47 -8.56 18.25
C PRO A 164 -14.67 -9.50 18.23
N VAL A 165 -14.41 -10.79 18.07
CA VAL A 165 -15.43 -11.84 18.21
C VAL A 165 -15.76 -11.96 19.69
N PRO A 166 -17.03 -11.78 20.11
CA PRO A 166 -17.43 -11.94 21.49
C PRO A 166 -17.06 -13.32 22.03
N ALA A 167 -16.48 -13.38 23.23
CA ALA A 167 -16.21 -14.64 23.91
C ALA A 167 -17.53 -15.28 24.39
N ALA A 168 -17.51 -16.60 24.59
CA ALA A 168 -18.62 -17.32 25.22
C ALA A 168 -18.92 -16.71 26.61
N GLY A 169 -20.18 -16.39 26.89
CA GLY A 169 -20.60 -15.66 28.10
C GLY A 169 -20.45 -14.14 28.05
N GLY A 170 -20.10 -13.57 26.89
CA GLY A 170 -20.12 -12.12 26.68
C GLY A 170 -21.53 -11.51 26.74
N GLU A 171 -21.61 -10.18 26.85
CA GLU A 171 -22.89 -9.47 26.83
C GLU A 171 -23.54 -9.53 25.44
N TYR A 172 -24.80 -9.96 25.38
CA TYR A 172 -25.60 -9.86 24.17
C TYR A 172 -25.85 -8.39 23.83
N ARG A 173 -25.52 -8.00 22.59
CA ARG A 173 -25.76 -6.64 22.07
C ARG A 173 -26.85 -6.69 20.98
N PRO A 174 -28.09 -6.26 21.29
CA PRO A 174 -29.13 -6.11 20.28
C PRO A 174 -28.69 -5.06 19.25
N GLY A 175 -28.80 -5.36 17.96
CA GLY A 175 -28.38 -4.43 16.90
C GLY A 175 -26.86 -4.35 16.72
N PHE A 176 -26.13 -5.45 16.93
CA PHE A 176 -24.70 -5.54 16.62
C PHE A 176 -24.43 -5.20 15.15
N GLN A 177 -23.70 -4.11 14.90
CA GLN A 177 -23.45 -3.53 13.57
C GLN A 177 -21.95 -3.52 13.24
N ASP A 178 -21.66 -3.60 11.95
CA ASP A 178 -20.32 -3.47 11.40
C ASP A 178 -19.98 -1.98 11.27
N THR A 179 -19.28 -1.45 12.25
CA THR A 179 -18.94 -0.02 12.33
C THR A 179 -17.59 0.31 11.70
N HIS A 180 -16.74 -0.70 11.47
CA HIS A 180 -15.36 -0.51 11.02
C HIS A 180 -15.17 -0.68 9.52
N ARG A 181 -16.06 -1.42 8.84
CA ARG A 181 -15.93 -1.70 7.41
C ARG A 181 -15.76 -0.45 6.57
N HIS A 182 -16.64 0.53 6.69
CA HIS A 182 -16.58 1.74 5.86
C HIS A 182 -15.25 2.50 6.01
N ALA A 183 -14.68 2.54 7.23
CA ALA A 183 -13.39 3.17 7.47
C ALA A 183 -12.25 2.39 6.80
N THR A 184 -12.25 1.06 6.93
CA THR A 184 -11.27 0.19 6.27
C THR A 184 -11.33 0.30 4.74
N GLU A 185 -12.55 0.33 4.19
CA GLU A 185 -12.79 0.50 2.76
C GLU A 185 -12.29 1.84 2.23
N ALA A 186 -12.53 2.93 2.97
CA ALA A 186 -12.04 4.26 2.62
C ALA A 186 -10.50 4.32 2.64
N ALA A 187 -9.88 3.74 3.68
CA ALA A 187 -8.42 3.69 3.81
C ALA A 187 -7.76 2.93 2.64
N PHE A 188 -8.35 1.82 2.21
CA PHE A 188 -7.86 1.07 1.04
C PHE A 188 -7.91 1.92 -0.23
N ARG A 189 -9.05 2.58 -0.50
CA ARG A 189 -9.22 3.43 -1.70
C ARG A 189 -8.25 4.60 -1.73
N GLU A 190 -8.02 5.24 -0.58
CA GLU A 190 -7.06 6.34 -0.48
C GLU A 190 -5.64 5.85 -0.80
N ALA A 191 -5.21 4.75 -0.15
CA ALA A 191 -3.88 4.19 -0.32
C ALA A 191 -3.61 3.67 -1.74
N THR A 192 -4.64 3.21 -2.46
CA THR A 192 -4.52 2.64 -3.81
C THR A 192 -4.80 3.63 -4.94
N SER A 193 -5.21 4.87 -4.62
CA SER A 193 -5.62 5.90 -5.59
C SER A 193 -4.58 6.24 -6.68
N GLN A 194 -3.28 6.02 -6.39
CA GLN A 194 -2.17 6.33 -7.30
C GLN A 194 -1.73 5.13 -8.15
N ILE A 195 -2.32 3.95 -7.94
CA ILE A 195 -1.89 2.72 -8.61
C ILE A 195 -2.45 2.66 -10.03
N THR A 196 -1.59 2.42 -11.01
CA THR A 196 -1.97 2.42 -12.44
C THR A 196 -2.36 1.03 -12.98
N ALA A 197 -2.46 0.02 -12.11
CA ALA A 197 -2.83 -1.36 -12.44
C ALA A 197 -4.17 -1.74 -11.79
N PRO A 198 -5.31 -1.34 -12.40
CA PRO A 198 -6.63 -1.48 -11.79
C PRO A 198 -7.04 -2.94 -11.55
N GLU A 199 -6.57 -3.88 -12.38
CA GLU A 199 -6.85 -5.30 -12.22
C GLU A 199 -6.23 -5.88 -10.94
N LEU A 200 -5.05 -5.39 -10.55
CA LEU A 200 -4.39 -5.83 -9.31
C LEU A 200 -5.04 -5.18 -8.09
N VAL A 201 -5.47 -3.91 -8.22
CA VAL A 201 -6.22 -3.22 -7.17
C VAL A 201 -7.53 -3.94 -6.90
N GLU A 202 -8.25 -4.36 -7.94
CA GLU A 202 -9.50 -5.11 -7.82
C GLU A 202 -9.29 -6.48 -7.17
N GLU A 203 -8.24 -7.20 -7.55
CA GLU A 203 -7.87 -8.48 -6.92
C GLU A 203 -7.62 -8.29 -5.41
N ALA A 204 -6.79 -7.31 -5.03
CA ALA A 204 -6.50 -7.02 -3.63
C ALA A 204 -7.72 -6.53 -2.86
N TRP A 205 -8.62 -5.81 -3.53
CA TRP A 205 -9.88 -5.35 -2.96
C TRP A 205 -10.80 -6.52 -2.63
N GLN A 206 -10.94 -7.48 -3.54
CA GLN A 206 -11.73 -8.69 -3.32
C GLN A 206 -11.18 -9.52 -2.16
N ASP A 207 -9.85 -9.64 -2.05
CA ASP A 207 -9.20 -10.32 -0.93
C ASP A 207 -9.49 -9.63 0.41
N LEU A 208 -9.42 -8.30 0.46
CA LEU A 208 -9.77 -7.53 1.66
C LEU A 208 -11.24 -7.72 2.05
N GLN A 209 -12.15 -7.67 1.08
CA GLN A 209 -13.58 -7.88 1.32
C GLN A 209 -13.86 -9.29 1.86
N ALA A 210 -13.25 -10.32 1.27
CA ALA A 210 -13.41 -11.70 1.71
C ALA A 210 -12.96 -11.88 3.18
N GLN A 211 -11.81 -11.31 3.57
CA GLN A 211 -11.31 -11.37 4.94
C GLN A 211 -12.21 -10.63 5.94
N MET A 212 -12.73 -9.45 5.56
CA MET A 212 -13.68 -8.70 6.40
C MET A 212 -15.01 -9.44 6.55
N ASP A 213 -15.52 -10.05 5.48
CA ASP A 213 -16.76 -10.83 5.46
C ASP A 213 -16.65 -12.07 6.33
N GLU A 214 -15.55 -12.82 6.22
CA GLU A 214 -15.27 -13.98 7.08
C GLU A 214 -15.27 -13.56 8.55
N ARG A 215 -14.49 -12.50 8.89
CA ARG A 215 -14.38 -12.02 10.26
C ARG A 215 -15.72 -11.54 10.81
N TRP A 216 -16.50 -10.82 10.01
CA TRP A 216 -17.82 -10.36 10.40
C TRP A 216 -18.81 -11.51 10.57
N GLY A 217 -18.73 -12.53 9.72
CA GLY A 217 -19.49 -13.77 9.83
C GLY A 217 -19.29 -14.43 11.20
N LEU A 218 -18.03 -14.59 11.62
CA LEU A 218 -17.67 -15.14 12.93
C LEU A 218 -18.25 -14.31 14.09
N ALA A 219 -18.14 -12.98 14.01
CA ALA A 219 -18.64 -12.10 15.06
C ALA A 219 -20.18 -12.17 15.19
N LYS A 220 -20.90 -12.20 14.05
CA LYS A 220 -22.36 -12.39 14.02
C LYS A 220 -22.78 -13.74 14.58
N GLN A 221 -22.09 -14.82 14.21
CA GLN A 221 -22.39 -16.16 14.69
C GLN A 221 -22.21 -16.26 16.21
N ALA A 222 -21.11 -15.71 16.74
CA ALA A 222 -20.88 -15.65 18.18
C ALA A 222 -21.99 -14.84 18.89
N MET A 223 -22.37 -13.68 18.37
CA MET A 223 -23.43 -12.87 18.95
C MET A 223 -24.80 -13.57 18.91
N HIS A 224 -25.09 -14.31 17.84
CA HIS A 224 -26.30 -15.12 17.72
C HIS A 224 -26.34 -16.22 18.78
N ASN A 225 -25.24 -16.95 18.97
CA ASN A 225 -25.13 -18.00 19.98
C ASN A 225 -25.33 -17.47 21.40
N ILE A 226 -24.71 -16.33 21.73
CA ILE A 226 -24.91 -15.65 23.01
C ILE A 226 -26.38 -15.25 23.19
N GLY A 227 -27.02 -14.74 22.14
CA GLY A 227 -28.45 -14.42 22.17
C GLY A 227 -29.34 -15.62 22.47
N LEU A 228 -29.04 -16.78 21.88
CA LEU A 228 -29.74 -18.04 22.14
C LEU A 228 -29.55 -18.51 23.59
N GLU A 229 -28.34 -18.43 24.13
CA GLU A 229 -28.04 -18.77 25.53
C GLU A 229 -28.84 -17.89 26.49
N VAL A 230 -28.83 -16.57 26.29
CA VAL A 230 -29.61 -15.62 27.12
C VAL A 230 -31.10 -15.95 27.11
N VAL A 231 -31.66 -16.32 25.95
CA VAL A 231 -33.07 -16.75 25.86
C VAL A 231 -33.31 -18.07 26.58
N ARG A 232 -32.38 -19.04 26.46
CA ARG A 232 -32.48 -20.35 27.14
C ARG A 232 -32.46 -20.19 28.65
N THR A 233 -31.50 -19.44 29.19
CA THR A 233 -31.39 -19.21 30.64
C THR A 233 -32.64 -18.51 31.20
N LYS A 234 -33.23 -17.56 30.45
CA LYS A 234 -34.51 -16.92 30.82
C LYS A 234 -35.67 -17.92 30.88
N LYS A 235 -35.77 -18.83 29.91
CA LYS A 235 -36.83 -19.86 29.91
C LYS A 235 -36.66 -20.87 31.05
N GLU A 236 -35.43 -21.30 31.32
CA GLU A 236 -35.12 -22.20 32.44
C GLU A 236 -35.46 -21.55 33.78
N HIS A 237 -35.12 -20.27 33.99
CA HIS A 237 -35.51 -19.52 35.20
C HIS A 237 -37.03 -19.38 35.36
N MET A 238 -37.77 -19.19 34.26
CA MET A 238 -39.24 -19.17 34.31
C MET A 238 -39.86 -20.54 34.63
N GLN A 239 -39.26 -21.64 34.16
CA GLN A 239 -39.78 -23.00 34.40
C GLN A 239 -39.40 -23.58 35.77
N THR A 240 -38.24 -23.20 36.31
CA THR A 240 -37.75 -23.74 37.60
C THR A 240 -38.33 -23.08 38.84
N GLY A 241 -39.16 -22.03 38.68
CA GLY A 241 -40.15 -21.58 39.66
C GLY A 241 -39.85 -21.92 41.12
N TYR A 242 -38.78 -21.38 41.70
CA TYR A 242 -38.64 -21.36 43.15
C TYR A 242 -38.99 -19.98 43.68
N SER A 243 -40.08 -19.98 44.42
CA SER A 243 -40.46 -19.08 45.50
C SER A 243 -39.33 -18.94 46.53
N LEU A 244 -38.24 -18.29 46.16
CA LEU A 244 -37.36 -17.62 47.12
C LEU A 244 -37.79 -16.17 47.13
N GLY A 245 -38.38 -15.76 48.25
CA GLY A 245 -38.80 -14.39 48.52
C GLY A 245 -37.62 -13.43 48.41
N PHE A 246 -37.36 -12.96 47.19
CA PHE A 246 -36.57 -11.77 46.98
C PHE A 246 -37.53 -10.60 47.00
N ALA A 247 -37.38 -9.77 48.02
CA ALA A 247 -37.92 -8.43 48.02
C ALA A 247 -37.43 -7.72 46.75
N SER A 248 -38.38 -7.41 45.86
CA SER A 248 -38.32 -6.34 44.86
C SER A 248 -37.00 -6.20 44.09
N LEU A 249 -36.81 -7.01 43.04
CA LEU A 249 -35.91 -6.62 41.96
C LEU A 249 -36.74 -6.05 40.79
N PRO A 250 -36.47 -4.81 40.35
CA PRO A 250 -37.22 -4.17 39.28
C PRO A 250 -36.97 -4.86 37.94
N ILE A 251 -38.05 -5.21 37.26
CA ILE A 251 -38.01 -5.75 35.89
C ILE A 251 -38.19 -4.56 34.94
N TYR A 252 -37.18 -4.31 34.10
CA TYR A 252 -37.26 -3.26 33.08
C TYR A 252 -37.97 -3.80 31.84
N LYS A 253 -39.28 -3.55 31.74
CA LYS A 253 -39.97 -3.46 30.43
C LYS A 253 -39.80 -2.03 29.95
N SER A 254 -39.48 -1.86 28.66
CA SER A 254 -39.28 -0.57 27.95
C SER A 254 -39.69 0.68 28.75
N ARG A 255 -38.68 1.37 29.29
CA ARG A 255 -38.72 2.70 29.94
C ARG A 255 -39.54 2.89 31.23
N GLU A 256 -40.20 1.88 31.78
CA GLU A 256 -40.83 2.00 33.11
C GLU A 256 -40.41 0.86 34.05
N ILE A 257 -40.00 1.25 35.26
CA ILE A 257 -39.68 0.31 36.33
C ILE A 257 -41.01 -0.17 36.92
N VAL A 258 -41.32 -1.45 36.71
CA VAL A 258 -42.51 -2.08 37.26
C VAL A 258 -42.12 -3.00 38.40
N TYR A 259 -42.73 -2.79 39.57
CA TYR A 259 -42.51 -3.61 40.77
C TYR A 259 -43.59 -4.69 40.86
N TYR A 260 -43.19 -5.88 41.31
CA TYR A 260 -44.11 -7.00 41.56
C TYR A 260 -43.96 -7.48 43.00
N LYS A 261 -45.10 -7.70 43.68
CA LYS A 261 -45.18 -8.33 45.00
C LYS A 261 -46.22 -9.43 44.96
N ASN A 262 -45.84 -10.66 45.33
CA ASN A 262 -46.70 -11.85 45.27
C ASN A 262 -47.36 -12.07 43.89
N GLY A 263 -46.66 -11.74 42.80
CA GLY A 263 -47.15 -11.95 41.44
C GLY A 263 -48.17 -10.91 40.95
N GLN A 264 -48.47 -9.86 41.72
CA GLN A 264 -49.27 -8.73 41.28
C GLN A 264 -48.42 -7.48 41.09
N GLU A 265 -48.71 -6.71 40.05
CA GLU A 265 -48.07 -5.44 39.75
C GLU A 265 -48.46 -4.41 40.83
N VAL A 266 -47.45 -3.77 41.43
CA VAL A 266 -47.65 -2.75 42.46
C VAL A 266 -47.28 -1.38 41.90
N PRO A 267 -48.14 -0.35 42.07
CA PRO A 267 -47.84 1.00 41.59
C PRO A 267 -46.56 1.56 42.20
N SER A 268 -45.77 2.27 41.40
CA SER A 268 -44.54 2.92 41.83
C SER A 268 -44.84 4.02 42.86
N GLY A 269 -44.58 3.74 44.15
CA GLY A 269 -44.85 4.67 45.24
C GLY A 269 -45.00 4.05 46.64
N TRP A 270 -45.04 2.72 46.74
CA TRP A 270 -45.07 2.01 48.02
C TRP A 270 -43.67 1.49 48.37
N HIS A 271 -42.94 2.25 49.18
CA HIS A 271 -41.76 1.78 49.94
C HIS A 271 -42.17 1.50 51.38
#